data_AF-A0A3S9F629-F1
#
_entry.id   AF-A0A3S9F629-F1
#
_cell.length_a   1.000
_cell.length_b   1.000
_cell.length_c   1.000
_cell.angle_alpha   90.00
_cell.angle_beta   90.00
_cell.angle_gamma   90.00
#
_symmetry.space_group_name_H-M   'P 1'
#
loop_
_entity.id
_entity.type
_entity.pdbx_description
1 polymer ?
#
loop_
_entity_poly.entity_id
_entity_poly.type
_entity_poly.pdbx_seq_one_letter_code
_entity_poly.pdbx_strand_id
1 'polypeptide(L)'
;MTALVITAANVAAGANSTRENGTAGASITAGQVVYKAADGTYKLADTNDASAVVRKPRGIALHAASAGQPLAVHLSGPITIGATVTPGVAYYLGGTPGAIVPVADLTTGDHPALLGLAASATVINIDIQAPDAAL
;
A
#
# COMPACT_ATOMS: atom_id res chain seq x y z
N MET A 1 -2.51 -6.76 -15.27
CA MET A 1 -2.11 -6.24 -13.96
C MET A 1 -0.69 -6.67 -13.66
N THR A 2 0.27 -5.75 -13.77
CA THR A 2 1.67 -6.00 -13.39
C THR A 2 1.97 -5.30 -12.07
N ALA A 3 2.14 -6.08 -11.01
CA ALA A 3 2.53 -5.55 -9.70
C ALA A 3 3.97 -5.01 -9.74
N LEU A 4 4.22 -3.94 -9.00
CA LEU A 4 5.57 -3.43 -8.79
C LEU A 4 6.43 -4.46 -8.05
N VAL A 5 7.61 -4.73 -8.60
CA VAL A 5 8.61 -5.57 -7.93
C VAL A 5 9.35 -4.71 -6.91
N ILE A 6 8.93 -4.82 -5.66
CA ILE A 6 9.49 -4.04 -4.55
C ILE A 6 10.71 -4.74 -3.97
N THR A 7 11.83 -4.02 -3.91
CA THR A 7 13.00 -4.43 -3.14
C THR A 7 12.85 -3.95 -1.70
N ALA A 8 12.51 -4.86 -0.79
CA ALA A 8 12.19 -4.55 0.60
C ALA A 8 13.27 -3.70 1.33
N ALA A 9 14.55 -3.92 1.02
CA ALA A 9 15.66 -3.18 1.62
C ALA A 9 15.69 -1.69 1.25
N ASN A 10 15.02 -1.30 0.16
CA ASN A 10 15.00 0.06 -0.35
C ASN A 10 13.71 0.82 0.03
N VAL A 11 12.85 0.22 0.86
CA VAL A 11 11.64 0.86 1.35
C VAL A 11 12.00 1.80 2.50
N ALA A 12 11.79 3.10 2.32
CA ALA A 12 12.14 4.10 3.31
C ALA A 12 11.15 5.26 3.35
N ALA A 13 10.68 5.62 4.54
CA ALA A 13 9.85 6.79 4.75
C ALA A 13 10.68 8.09 4.64
N GLY A 14 10.15 9.12 3.96
CA GLY A 14 10.78 10.43 3.87
C GLY A 14 10.57 11.29 5.12
N ALA A 15 11.30 12.41 5.22
CA ALA A 15 11.33 13.26 6.43
C ALA A 15 9.97 13.85 6.87
N ASN A 16 9.00 13.96 5.95
CA ASN A 16 7.65 14.48 6.23
C ASN A 16 6.56 13.39 6.18
N SER A 17 6.94 12.14 6.44
CA SER A 17 6.01 11.02 6.49
C SER A 17 5.21 10.97 7.80
N THR A 18 3.94 10.62 7.72
CA THR A 18 3.16 10.20 8.89
C THR A 18 3.25 8.67 9.03
N ARG A 19 3.55 8.19 10.24
CA ARG A 19 3.74 6.77 10.54
C ARG A 19 2.84 6.35 11.71
N GLU A 20 2.34 5.12 11.66
CA GLU A 20 1.60 4.49 12.75
C GLU A 20 2.30 3.17 13.13
N ASN A 21 2.38 2.88 14.43
CA ASN A 21 2.83 1.59 14.92
C ASN A 21 1.61 0.72 15.25
N GLY A 22 1.64 -0.54 14.89
CA GLY A 22 0.65 -1.53 15.31
C GLY A 22 1.22 -2.93 15.31
N THR A 23 0.35 -3.92 15.21
CA THR A 23 0.73 -5.34 15.23
C THR A 23 0.38 -5.98 13.91
N ALA A 24 1.29 -6.75 13.33
CA ALA A 24 1.01 -7.52 12.14
C ALA A 24 0.07 -8.69 12.46
N GLY A 25 -1.03 -8.82 11.72
CA GLY A 25 -1.99 -9.93 11.78
C GLY A 25 -1.66 -11.09 10.83
N ALA A 26 -0.64 -10.92 9.98
CA ALA A 26 -0.13 -11.90 9.05
C ALA A 26 1.39 -11.69 8.84
N SER A 27 2.04 -12.57 8.08
CA SER A 27 3.40 -12.27 7.59
C SER A 27 3.33 -11.18 6.53
N ILE A 28 4.00 -10.06 6.80
CA ILE A 28 4.02 -8.86 5.98
C ILE A 28 5.47 -8.54 5.63
N THR A 29 5.69 -8.08 4.40
CA THR A 29 6.99 -7.63 3.88
C THR A 29 6.98 -6.12 3.65
N ALA A 30 8.16 -5.51 3.60
CA ALA A 30 8.28 -4.07 3.40
C ALA A 30 7.75 -3.66 2.01
N GLY A 31 7.01 -2.56 1.98
CA GLY A 31 6.39 -2.01 0.76
C GLY A 31 5.04 -2.63 0.41
N GLN A 32 4.57 -3.64 1.15
CA GLN A 32 3.22 -4.16 0.97
C GLN A 32 2.18 -3.20 1.55
N VAL A 33 1.04 -3.09 0.85
CA VAL A 33 -0.10 -2.30 1.30
C VAL A 33 -0.88 -3.07 2.37
N VAL A 34 -1.22 -2.39 3.45
CA VAL A 34 -1.92 -2.97 4.60
C VAL A 34 -3.22 -2.23 4.90
N TYR A 35 -4.22 -2.95 5.36
CA TYR A 35 -5.42 -2.40 5.98
C TYR A 35 -5.42 -2.72 7.48
N LYS A 36 -6.21 -1.96 8.24
CA LYS A 36 -6.40 -2.19 9.68
C LYS A 36 -7.67 -3.01 9.88
N ALA A 37 -7.53 -4.23 10.40
CA ALA A 37 -8.65 -5.10 10.70
C ALA A 37 -9.38 -4.67 11.98
N ALA A 38 -10.59 -5.19 12.18
CA ALA A 38 -11.43 -4.88 13.34
C ALA A 38 -10.81 -5.32 14.69
N ASP A 39 -9.92 -6.32 14.65
CA ASP A 39 -9.12 -6.78 15.78
C ASP A 39 -7.94 -5.83 16.12
N GLY A 40 -7.79 -4.73 15.38
CA GLY A 40 -6.72 -3.75 15.54
C GLY A 40 -5.39 -4.16 14.90
N THR A 41 -5.30 -5.34 14.28
CA THR A 41 -4.10 -5.82 13.60
C THR A 41 -4.03 -5.36 12.15
N TYR A 42 -2.82 -5.29 11.62
CA TYR A 42 -2.55 -4.95 10.22
C TYR A 42 -2.48 -6.21 9.37
N LYS A 43 -3.27 -6.27 8.31
CA LYS A 43 -3.31 -7.37 7.34
C LYS A 43 -3.16 -6.82 5.92
N LEU A 44 -2.86 -7.66 4.94
CA LEU A 44 -2.64 -7.24 3.56
C LEU A 44 -3.95 -6.77 2.93
N ALA A 45 -3.92 -5.58 2.32
CA ALA A 45 -5.07 -5.04 1.59
C ALA A 45 -5.18 -5.71 0.22
N ASP A 46 -6.40 -5.86 -0.28
CA ASP A 46 -6.66 -6.48 -1.59
C ASP A 46 -7.91 -5.84 -2.20
N THR A 47 -7.80 -5.34 -3.44
CA THR A 47 -8.90 -4.69 -4.16
C THR A 47 -9.95 -5.70 -4.63
N ASN A 48 -9.61 -6.97 -4.81
CA ASN A 48 -10.51 -8.03 -5.28
C ASN A 48 -11.24 -8.76 -4.15
N ASP A 49 -10.91 -8.47 -2.90
CA ASP A 49 -11.58 -9.10 -1.76
C ASP A 49 -13.04 -8.67 -1.69
N ALA A 50 -13.92 -9.60 -1.31
CA ALA A 50 -15.36 -9.35 -1.17
C ALA A 50 -15.68 -8.32 -0.08
N SER A 51 -14.78 -8.12 0.88
CA SER A 51 -14.96 -7.26 2.04
C SER A 51 -14.48 -5.83 1.79
N ALA A 52 -15.39 -4.87 1.97
CA ALA A 52 -15.11 -3.44 1.83
C ALA A 52 -13.99 -2.92 2.77
N VAL A 53 -13.73 -3.59 3.90
CA VAL A 53 -12.64 -3.19 4.80
C VAL A 53 -11.26 -3.56 4.25
N VAL A 54 -11.18 -4.65 3.48
CA VAL A 54 -9.93 -5.14 2.88
C VAL A 54 -9.55 -4.31 1.67
N ARG A 55 -10.55 -3.78 0.95
CA ARG A 55 -10.39 -2.83 -0.16
C ARG A 55 -10.05 -1.40 0.27
N LYS A 56 -10.02 -1.12 1.59
CA LYS A 56 -9.68 0.19 2.15
C LYS A 56 -8.28 0.16 2.77
N PRO A 57 -7.22 0.39 1.97
CA PRO A 57 -5.87 0.43 2.48
C PRO A 57 -5.74 1.53 3.54
N ARG A 58 -4.94 1.25 4.57
CA ARG A 58 -4.63 2.19 5.65
C ARG A 58 -3.23 2.79 5.47
N GLY A 59 -2.31 2.04 4.88
CA GLY A 59 -0.94 2.45 4.72
C GLY A 59 -0.06 1.42 4.04
N ILE A 60 1.25 1.68 4.01
CA ILE A 60 2.27 0.81 3.44
C ILE A 60 3.22 0.34 4.56
N ALA A 61 3.53 -0.95 4.62
CA ALA A 61 4.46 -1.49 5.60
C ALA A 61 5.89 -0.98 5.36
N LEU A 62 6.56 -0.49 6.41
CA LEU A 62 7.93 0.02 6.30
C LEU A 62 9.02 -1.04 6.51
N HIS A 63 8.66 -2.20 7.05
CA HIS A 63 9.56 -3.31 7.26
C HIS A 63 8.80 -4.63 7.27
N ALA A 64 9.52 -5.75 7.25
CA ALA A 64 8.91 -7.06 7.41
C ALA A 64 8.47 -7.28 8.88
N ALA A 65 7.38 -8.00 9.07
CA ALA A 65 6.90 -8.44 10.39
C ALA A 65 6.13 -9.76 10.25
N SER A 66 6.32 -10.65 11.22
CA SER A 66 5.51 -11.87 11.34
C SER A 66 4.23 -11.59 12.13
N ALA A 67 3.24 -12.48 12.02
CA ALA A 67 2.02 -12.38 12.81
C ALA A 67 2.33 -12.24 14.32
N GLY A 68 1.66 -11.29 14.97
CA GLY A 68 1.87 -10.95 16.39
C GLY A 68 3.07 -10.03 16.67
N GLN A 69 3.89 -9.69 15.67
CA GLN A 69 5.04 -8.80 15.85
C GLN A 69 4.68 -7.33 15.59
N PRO A 70 5.40 -6.37 16.21
CA PRO A 70 5.19 -4.95 15.93
C PRO A 70 5.50 -4.63 14.47
N LEU A 71 4.69 -3.74 13.89
CA LEU A 71 4.78 -3.26 12.51
C LEU A 71 4.69 -1.73 12.48
N ALA A 72 5.64 -1.08 11.80
CA ALA A 72 5.53 0.33 11.43
C ALA A 72 4.90 0.47 10.04
N VAL A 73 3.86 1.29 9.95
CA VAL A 73 3.06 1.54 8.75
C VAL A 73 3.16 3.01 8.37
N HIS A 74 3.43 3.28 7.10
CA HIS A 74 3.42 4.61 6.51
C HIS A 74 2.00 4.99 6.10
N LEU A 75 1.46 6.08 6.64
CA LEU A 75 0.10 6.53 6.39
C LEU A 75 0.02 7.57 5.26
N SER A 76 0.94 8.53 5.25
CA SER A 76 0.91 9.64 4.29
C SER A 76 2.29 10.31 4.14
N GLY A 77 2.44 11.08 3.08
CA GLY A 77 3.68 11.78 2.74
C GLY A 77 4.63 10.94 1.90
N PRO A 78 5.86 11.43 1.66
CA PRO A 78 6.78 10.80 0.71
C PRO A 78 7.32 9.47 1.25
N ILE A 79 7.31 8.44 0.39
CA ILE A 79 7.93 7.14 0.62
C ILE A 79 8.80 6.76 -0.58
N THR A 80 10.00 6.27 -0.31
CA THR A 80 10.81 5.55 -1.30
C THR A 80 10.31 4.11 -1.30
N ILE A 81 9.71 3.66 -2.40
CA ILE A 81 9.01 2.37 -2.46
C ILE A 81 9.94 1.18 -2.79
N GLY A 82 11.19 1.45 -3.17
CA GLY A 82 12.14 0.40 -3.52
C GLY A 82 11.85 -0.32 -4.86
N ALA A 83 11.06 0.31 -5.72
CA ALA A 83 10.78 -0.12 -7.09
C ALA A 83 10.91 1.08 -8.05
N THR A 84 11.05 0.81 -9.34
CA THR A 84 11.02 1.87 -10.36
C THR A 84 9.59 2.32 -10.57
N VAL A 85 9.34 3.60 -10.32
CA VAL A 85 8.06 4.26 -10.58
C VAL A 85 8.26 5.32 -11.66
N THR A 86 7.21 5.61 -12.42
CA THR A 86 7.23 6.73 -13.38
C THR A 86 6.72 8.01 -12.70
N PRO A 87 7.48 9.12 -12.70
CA PRO A 87 7.02 10.41 -12.16
C PRO A 87 5.69 10.85 -12.79
N GLY A 88 4.79 11.38 -11.98
CA GLY A 88 3.47 11.85 -12.42
C GLY A 88 2.43 10.74 -12.65
N VAL A 89 2.80 9.46 -12.44
CA VAL A 89 1.86 8.34 -12.50
C VAL A 89 1.26 8.07 -11.11
N ALA A 90 -0.05 7.85 -11.09
CA ALA A 90 -0.79 7.47 -9.89
C ALA A 90 -0.71 5.94 -9.68
N TYR A 91 -0.56 5.54 -8.42
CA TYR A 91 -0.47 4.14 -8.00
C TYR A 91 -1.64 3.75 -7.12
N TYR A 92 -2.11 2.53 -7.33
CA TYR A 92 -3.33 1.99 -6.75
C TYR A 92 -3.07 0.64 -6.10
N LEU A 93 -4.00 0.24 -5.24
CA LEU A 93 -4.05 -1.12 -4.69
C LEU A 93 -4.30 -2.12 -5.82
N GLY A 94 -3.50 -3.20 -5.85
CA GLY A 94 -3.69 -4.30 -6.79
C GLY A 94 -4.67 -5.36 -6.27
N GLY A 95 -5.13 -6.22 -7.18
CA GLY A 95 -5.94 -7.41 -6.87
C GLY A 95 -5.14 -8.61 -6.35
N THR A 96 -3.90 -8.38 -5.90
CA THR A 96 -3.08 -9.37 -5.18
C THR A 96 -2.80 -8.78 -3.80
N PRO A 97 -2.88 -9.57 -2.71
CA PRO A 97 -2.72 -9.05 -1.37
C PRO A 97 -1.43 -8.24 -1.17
N GLY A 98 -1.59 -6.96 -0.84
CA GLY A 98 -0.52 -6.01 -0.59
C GLY A 98 0.20 -5.49 -1.83
N ALA A 99 -0.25 -5.81 -3.04
CA ALA A 99 0.38 -5.37 -4.28
C ALA A 99 0.05 -3.91 -4.61
N ILE A 100 1.00 -3.25 -5.28
CA ILE A 100 0.85 -1.90 -5.83
C ILE A 100 0.90 -2.00 -7.35
N VAL A 101 -0.08 -1.39 -8.01
CA VAL A 101 -0.18 -1.36 -9.48
C VAL A 101 -0.30 0.08 -9.98
N PRO A 102 0.21 0.40 -11.18
CA PRO A 102 -0.02 1.70 -11.81
C PRO A 102 -1.47 1.87 -12.25
N VAL A 103 -1.93 3.11 -12.42
CA VAL A 103 -3.31 3.43 -12.88
C VAL A 103 -3.72 2.70 -14.17
N ALA A 104 -2.78 2.47 -15.08
CA ALA A 104 -3.05 1.81 -16.36
C ALA A 104 -3.41 0.32 -16.23
N ASP A 105 -3.14 -0.29 -15.07
CA ASP A 105 -3.45 -1.69 -14.79
C ASP A 105 -4.84 -1.88 -14.14
N LEU A 106 -5.59 -0.80 -13.87
CA LEU A 106 -6.97 -0.89 -13.39
C LEU A 106 -7.93 -1.22 -14.55
N THR A 107 -8.89 -2.10 -14.28
CA THR A 107 -9.87 -2.59 -15.23
C THR A 107 -11.30 -2.40 -14.72
N THR A 108 -12.29 -2.49 -15.61
CA THR A 108 -13.72 -2.37 -15.24
C THR A 108 -14.11 -3.45 -14.23
N GLY A 109 -14.85 -3.07 -13.19
CA GLY A 109 -15.18 -3.95 -12.06
C GLY A 109 -14.17 -3.91 -10.90
N ASP A 110 -13.01 -3.27 -11.07
CA ASP A 110 -12.09 -3.02 -9.95
C ASP A 110 -12.64 -1.91 -9.05
N HIS A 111 -12.32 -2.01 -7.76
CA HIS A 111 -12.54 -0.94 -6.78
C HIS A 111 -11.26 -0.12 -6.62
N PRO A 112 -11.10 1.02 -7.33
CA PRO A 112 -9.87 1.81 -7.27
C PRO A 112 -9.65 2.38 -5.87
N ALA A 113 -8.60 1.90 -5.20
CA ALA A 113 -8.05 2.53 -4.01
C ALA A 113 -6.73 3.23 -4.38
N LEU A 114 -6.78 4.54 -4.53
CA LEU A 114 -5.60 5.36 -4.81
C LEU A 114 -4.69 5.37 -3.58
N LEU A 115 -3.42 5.06 -3.79
CA LEU A 115 -2.39 5.12 -2.74
C LEU A 115 -1.63 6.44 -2.77
N GLY A 116 -1.37 6.97 -3.96
CA GLY A 116 -0.63 8.21 -4.12
C GLY A 116 -0.09 8.44 -5.53
N LEU A 117 0.69 9.52 -5.67
CA LEU A 117 1.28 9.95 -6.93
C LEU A 117 2.81 9.90 -6.85
N ALA A 118 3.46 9.36 -7.89
CA ALA A 118 4.93 9.38 -7.96
C ALA A 118 5.45 10.81 -8.14
N ALA A 119 6.21 11.27 -7.16
CA ALA A 119 6.91 12.56 -7.19
C ALA A 119 8.26 12.46 -7.93
N SER A 120 8.87 11.28 -7.96
CA SER A 120 10.12 11.00 -8.69
C SER A 120 10.12 9.57 -9.22
N ALA A 121 11.25 9.11 -9.78
CA ALA A 121 11.38 7.76 -10.31
C ALA A 121 11.46 6.66 -9.23
N THR A 122 11.53 7.06 -7.95
CA THR A 122 11.64 6.15 -6.79
C THR A 122 10.73 6.53 -5.62
N VAL A 123 10.22 7.76 -5.61
CA VAL A 123 9.43 8.32 -4.50
C VAL A 123 7.97 8.48 -4.92
N ILE A 124 7.08 7.96 -4.08
CA ILE A 124 5.63 8.19 -4.16
C ILE A 124 5.22 9.08 -2.99
N ASN A 125 4.43 10.12 -3.27
CA ASN A 125 3.77 10.88 -2.23
C ASN A 125 2.44 10.20 -1.90
N ILE A 126 2.36 9.61 -0.72
CA ILE A 126 1.22 8.80 -0.29
C ILE A 126 0.13 9.71 0.26
N ASP A 127 -1.05 9.57 -0.32
CA ASP A 127 -2.31 10.14 0.16
C ASP A 127 -3.42 9.17 -0.27
N ILE A 128 -3.90 8.40 0.71
CA ILE A 128 -4.74 7.25 0.43
C ILE A 128 -6.20 7.69 0.29
N GLN A 129 -6.77 7.44 -0.88
CA GLN A 129 -8.16 7.76 -1.20
C GLN A 129 -8.85 6.49 -1.71
N ALA A 130 -9.71 5.90 -0.87
CA ALA A 130 -10.42 4.66 -1.16
C ALA A 130 -11.94 4.86 -1.04
N PRO A 131 -12.60 5.34 -2.12
CA PRO A 131 -14.04 5.62 -2.10
C PRO A 131 -14.91 4.35 -2.06
N ASP A 132 -14.34 3.16 -2.31
CA ASP A 132 -15.06 1.87 -2.42
C ASP A 132 -16.15 1.87 -3.50
N ALA A 133 -16.06 2.81 -4.46
CA ALA A 133 -16.87 2.81 -5.66
C ALA A 133 -16.31 1.81 -6.68
N ALA A 134 -17.16 1.10 -7.40
CA ALA A 134 -16.75 0.23 -8.51
C ALA A 134 -16.52 1.07 -9.79
N LEU A 135 -15.55 0.66 -10.61
CA LEU A 135 -15.27 1.24 -11.93
C LEU A 135 -16.16 0.67 -13.03
#